data_AF-A0AAF1JVN0-F1
#
_entry.id   AF-A0AAF1JVN0-F1
#
_cell.length_a   1.000
_cell.length_b   1.000
_cell.length_c   1.000
_cell.angle_alpha   90.00
_cell.angle_beta   90.00
_cell.angle_gamma   90.00
#
_symmetry.space_group_name_H-M   'P 1'
#
loop_
_entity.id
_entity.type
_entity.pdbx_description
1 polymer ?
#
loop_
_entity_poly.entity_id
_entity_poly.type
_entity_poly.pdbx_seq_one_letter_code
_entity_poly.pdbx_strand_id
1 'polypeptide(L)'
;MSHSVLCGDFGAYQDPDEEWLVPGFATAEAAQEYARRFIRAQVEHLRADTPDPVALRDAYFTFGEYATTEGLDTQAWVAHCIAHPAASPRDTNYESLTP
;
A
#
# COMPACT_ATOMS: atom_id res chain seq x y z
N MET A 1 -14.23 -18.47 -5.33
CA MET A 1 -13.65 -17.28 -5.98
C MET A 1 -12.43 -16.90 -5.15
N SER A 2 -11.27 -16.67 -5.79
CA SER A 2 -10.07 -16.16 -5.12
C SER A 2 -10.05 -14.64 -5.21
N HIS A 3 -9.54 -13.97 -4.17
CA HIS A 3 -9.36 -12.52 -4.16
C HIS A 3 -7.94 -12.15 -4.62
N SER A 4 -7.76 -10.92 -5.09
CA SER A 4 -6.49 -10.43 -5.64
C SER A 4 -6.25 -8.99 -5.22
N VAL A 5 -4.98 -8.61 -5.14
CA VAL A 5 -4.54 -7.22 -4.96
C VAL A 5 -3.81 -6.77 -6.22
N LEU A 6 -4.16 -5.60 -6.74
CA LEU A 6 -3.40 -4.95 -7.81
C LEU A 6 -2.41 -3.98 -7.16
N CYS A 7 -1.13 -4.15 -7.46
CA CYS A 7 -0.06 -3.25 -7.04
C CYS A 7 0.57 -2.56 -8.26
N GLY A 8 1.21 -1.43 -8.03
CA GLY A 8 1.93 -0.69 -9.06
C GLY A 8 2.66 0.52 -8.48
N ASP A 9 3.38 1.24 -9.33
CA ASP A 9 4.10 2.47 -8.98
C ASP A 9 3.37 3.72 -9.50
N PHE A 10 3.17 4.74 -8.66
CA PHE A 10 2.62 6.03 -9.11
C PHE A 10 3.54 6.77 -10.09
N GLY A 11 4.86 6.57 -9.99
CA GLY A 11 5.86 7.14 -10.91
C GLY A 11 5.76 6.58 -12.33
N ALA A 12 5.19 5.38 -12.48
CA ALA A 12 4.91 4.72 -13.75
C ALA A 12 3.41 4.48 -13.95
N TYR A 13 2.56 5.32 -13.35
CA TYR A 13 1.11 5.13 -13.38
C TYR A 13 0.58 5.03 -14.82
N GLN A 14 -0.23 4.00 -15.10
CA GLN A 14 -0.75 3.61 -16.42
C GLN A 14 0.24 2.91 -17.37
N ASP A 15 1.45 2.59 -16.90
CA ASP A 15 2.31 1.62 -17.58
C ASP A 15 1.92 0.19 -17.14
N PRO A 16 1.29 -0.62 -18.03
CA PRO A 16 0.84 -1.96 -17.67
C PRO A 16 2.00 -2.92 -17.36
N ASP A 17 3.24 -2.59 -17.74
CA ASP A 17 4.42 -3.40 -17.43
C ASP A 17 4.91 -3.18 -15.99
N GLU A 18 4.47 -2.09 -15.34
CA GLU A 18 4.82 -1.68 -13.98
C GLU A 18 3.69 -1.96 -12.97
N GLU A 19 2.56 -2.51 -13.43
CA GLU A 19 1.48 -3.03 -12.58
C GLU A 19 1.58 -4.56 -12.45
N TRP A 20 1.39 -5.08 -11.23
CA TRP A 20 1.34 -6.52 -10.99
C TRP A 20 0.17 -6.93 -10.12
N LEU A 21 -0.39 -8.10 -10.43
CA LEU A 21 -1.44 -8.73 -9.63
C LEU A 21 -0.85 -9.72 -8.65
N VAL A 22 -1.31 -9.65 -7.40
CA VAL A 22 -1.08 -10.65 -6.36
C VAL A 22 -2.38 -11.45 -6.20
N PRO A 23 -2.54 -12.61 -6.85
CA PRO A 23 -3.74 -13.43 -6.73
C PRO A 23 -3.64 -14.42 -5.56
N GLY A 24 -4.77 -15.07 -5.23
CA GLY A 24 -4.77 -16.28 -4.39
C GLY A 24 -5.27 -16.10 -2.95
N PHE A 25 -5.68 -14.89 -2.58
CA PHE A 25 -6.19 -14.62 -1.23
C PHE A 25 -7.51 -15.38 -0.98
N ALA A 26 -7.57 -16.07 0.17
CA ALA A 26 -8.72 -16.88 0.57
C ALA A 26 -9.97 -16.05 0.87
N THR A 27 -9.81 -14.81 1.32
CA THR A 27 -10.92 -13.89 1.63
C THR A 27 -10.60 -12.46 1.20
N ALA A 28 -11.63 -11.61 1.10
CA ALA A 28 -11.48 -10.18 0.83
C ALA A 28 -10.69 -9.48 1.95
N GLU A 29 -10.90 -9.87 3.21
CA GLU A 29 -10.19 -9.31 4.36
C GLU A 29 -8.70 -9.62 4.31
N ALA A 30 -8.31 -10.81 3.85
CA ALA A 30 -6.90 -11.17 3.66
C ALA A 30 -6.23 -10.30 2.59
N ALA A 31 -6.91 -10.08 1.46
CA ALA A 31 -6.43 -9.19 0.41
C ALA A 31 -6.34 -7.73 0.90
N GLN A 32 -7.34 -7.25 1.66
CA GLN A 32 -7.32 -5.91 2.24
C GLN A 32 -6.19 -5.73 3.26
N GLU A 33 -5.93 -6.72 4.11
CA GLU A 33 -4.85 -6.65 5.09
C GLU A 33 -3.48 -6.61 4.40
N TYR A 34 -3.27 -7.42 3.35
CA TYR A 34 -2.07 -7.34 2.51
C TYR A 34 -1.91 -5.93 1.94
N ALA A 35 -2.94 -5.41 1.25
CA ALA A 35 -2.88 -4.08 0.63
C ALA A 35 -2.63 -2.97 1.66
N ARG A 36 -3.24 -3.06 2.86
CA ARG A 36 -3.02 -2.11 3.94
C ARG A 36 -1.57 -2.08 4.42
N ARG A 37 -0.96 -3.25 4.62
CA ARG A 37 0.45 -3.35 5.04
C ARG A 37 1.41 -2.92 3.94
N PHE A 38 1.09 -3.22 2.68
CA PHE A 38 1.84 -2.77 1.53
C PHE A 38 1.91 -1.24 1.48
N ILE A 39 0.74 -0.58 1.47
CA ILE A 39 0.66 0.90 1.48
C ILE A 39 1.40 1.48 2.68
N ARG A 40 1.23 0.88 3.87
CA ARG A 40 1.91 1.35 5.08
C ARG A 40 3.42 1.23 4.97
N ALA A 41 3.95 0.15 4.41
CA ALA A 41 5.38 -0.01 4.18
C ALA A 41 5.93 1.11 3.29
N GLN A 42 5.21 1.46 2.22
CA GLN A 42 5.60 2.54 1.31
C GLN A 42 5.56 3.92 1.98
N VAL A 43 4.49 4.21 2.74
CA VAL A 43 4.39 5.46 3.51
C VAL A 43 5.53 5.57 4.53
N GLU A 44 5.87 4.50 5.26
CA GLU A 44 6.95 4.55 6.25
C GLU A 44 8.34 4.62 5.61
N HIS A 45 8.55 4.02 4.43
CA HIS A 45 9.78 4.17 3.68
C HIS A 45 10.02 5.64 3.29
N LEU A 46 9.01 6.28 2.70
CA LEU A 46 9.09 7.70 2.31
C LEU A 46 9.15 8.66 3.49
N ARG A 47 8.54 8.30 4.63
CA ARG A 47 8.57 9.12 5.86
C ARG A 47 9.98 9.35 6.38
N ALA A 48 10.89 8.38 6.18
CA ALA A 48 12.28 8.50 6.64
C ALA A 48 12.98 9.74 6.04
N ASP A 49 12.66 10.07 4.79
CA ASP A 49 13.23 11.21 4.06
C ASP A 49 12.27 12.43 3.97
N THR A 50 10.98 12.22 4.26
CA THR A 50 9.93 13.25 4.17
C THR A 50 9.11 13.33 5.48
N PRO A 51 9.59 14.03 6.51
CA PRO A 51 8.92 14.05 7.83
C PRO A 51 7.69 14.95 7.91
N ASP A 52 7.51 15.89 6.99
CA ASP A 52 6.32 16.75 6.93
C ASP A 52 5.11 15.98 6.38
N PRO A 53 3.95 15.94 7.06
CA PRO A 53 2.80 15.14 6.63
C PRO A 53 2.19 15.53 5.27
N VAL A 54 2.23 16.81 4.90
CA VAL A 54 1.69 17.28 3.62
C VAL A 54 2.64 16.87 2.49
N ALA A 55 3.93 17.13 2.68
CA ALA A 55 4.96 16.70 1.74
C ALA A 55 5.01 15.17 1.60
N LEU A 56 4.80 14.41 2.69
CA LEU A 56 4.77 12.94 2.67
C LEU A 56 3.60 12.42 1.84
N ARG A 57 2.42 13.04 1.97
CA ARG A 57 1.27 12.69 1.15
C ARG A 57 1.60 12.90 -0.33
N ASP A 58 2.15 14.05 -0.67
CA ASP A 58 2.46 14.39 -2.05
C ASP A 58 3.58 13.50 -2.60
N ALA A 59 4.59 13.17 -1.79
CA ALA A 59 5.64 12.21 -2.12
C ALA A 59 5.09 10.81 -2.39
N TYR A 60 4.17 10.32 -1.56
CA TYR A 60 3.53 9.01 -1.77
C TYR A 60 2.79 8.94 -3.11
N PHE A 61 1.98 9.95 -3.44
CA PHE A 61 1.25 9.96 -4.71
C PHE A 61 2.11 10.29 -5.95
N THR A 62 3.39 10.61 -5.75
CA THR A 62 4.33 10.90 -6.85
C THR A 62 5.34 9.78 -7.07
N PHE A 63 5.82 9.16 -5.98
CA PHE A 63 6.94 8.21 -6.00
C PHE A 63 6.67 6.90 -5.25
N GLY A 64 5.51 6.79 -4.59
CA GLY A 64 5.17 5.60 -3.82
C GLY A 64 4.53 4.52 -4.69
N GLU A 65 4.63 3.29 -4.22
CA GLU A 65 3.85 2.19 -4.78
C GLU A 65 2.45 2.15 -4.14
N TYR A 66 1.44 1.79 -4.93
CA TYR A 66 0.06 1.58 -4.46
C TYR A 66 -0.31 0.11 -4.41
N ALA A 67 -1.32 -0.18 -3.60
CA ALA A 67 -2.07 -1.43 -3.64
C ALA A 67 -3.57 -1.12 -3.63
N THR A 68 -4.34 -1.82 -4.46
CA THR A 68 -5.79 -1.68 -4.53
C THR A 68 -6.46 -3.05 -4.52
N THR A 69 -7.62 -3.14 -3.87
CA THR A 69 -8.46 -4.34 -3.81
C THR A 69 -9.89 -3.92 -3.49
N GLU A 70 -10.84 -4.80 -3.77
CA GLU A 70 -12.25 -4.59 -3.45
C GLU A 70 -12.45 -4.26 -1.96
N GLY A 71 -13.20 -3.19 -1.69
CA GLY A 71 -13.55 -2.75 -0.34
C GLY A 71 -12.47 -1.96 0.40
N LEU A 72 -11.32 -1.66 -0.24
CA LEU A 72 -10.28 -0.79 0.34
C LEU A 72 -10.38 0.63 -0.22
N ASP A 73 -10.67 1.61 0.65
CA ASP A 73 -10.43 3.02 0.35
C ASP A 73 -8.95 3.35 0.55
N THR A 74 -8.22 3.35 -0.57
CA THR A 74 -6.77 3.58 -0.58
C THR A 74 -6.42 4.98 -0.09
N GLN A 75 -7.17 6.01 -0.50
CA GLN A 75 -6.86 7.39 -0.12
C GLN A 75 -7.08 7.61 1.37
N ALA A 76 -8.18 7.11 1.92
CA ALA A 76 -8.44 7.19 3.36
C ALA A 76 -7.39 6.42 4.16
N TRP A 77 -6.95 5.26 3.66
CA TRP A 77 -5.92 4.46 4.32
C TRP A 77 -4.54 5.11 4.31
N VAL A 78 -4.13 5.73 3.19
CA VAL A 78 -2.88 6.51 3.11
C VAL A 78 -2.89 7.65 4.13
N ALA A 79 -3.99 8.42 4.18
CA ALA A 79 -4.14 9.49 5.17
C ALA A 79 -4.03 8.97 6.61
N HIS A 80 -4.63 7.81 6.88
CA HIS A 80 -4.51 7.15 8.19
C HIS A 80 -3.06 6.78 8.52
N CYS A 81 -2.32 6.19 7.57
CA CYS A 81 -0.92 5.82 7.77
C CYS A 81 -0.04 7.05 8.03
N ILE A 82 -0.25 8.14 7.29
CA ILE A 82 0.50 9.40 7.49
C ILE A 82 0.29 9.94 8.91
N ALA A 83 -0.96 9.96 9.38
CA ALA A 83 -1.32 10.45 10.71
C ALA A 83 -0.91 9.52 11.87
N HIS A 84 -0.80 8.21 11.62
CA HIS A 84 -0.50 7.21 12.63
C HIS A 84 0.67 6.34 12.17
N PRO A 85 1.92 6.72 12.48
CA PRO A 85 3.10 5.94 12.10
C PRO A 85 3.00 4.48 12.56
N ALA A 86 3.65 3.57 11.81
CA ALA A 86 3.71 2.16 12.20
C ALA A 86 4.27 2.00 13.63
N ALA A 87 3.60 1.18 14.44
CA ALA A 87 3.99 0.93 15.83
C ALA A 87 4.93 -0.27 15.95
N SER A 88 4.93 -1.17 14.96
CA SER A 88 5.79 -2.34 14.93
C SER A 88 6.16 -2.76 13.50
N PRO A 89 7.26 -3.53 13.33
CA PRO A 89 7.62 -4.11 12.02
C PRO A 89 6.55 -5.03 11.41
N ARG A 90 5.59 -5.53 12.21
CA ARG A 90 4.50 -6.36 11.69
C ARG A 90 3.49 -5.55 10.88
N ASP A 91 3.39 -4.25 11.15
CA ASP A 91 2.41 -3.38 10.50
C ASP A 91 2.80 -3.08 9.03
N THR A 92 4.07 -3.29 8.68
CA THR A 92 4.61 -3.11 7.32
C THR A 92 4.99 -4.43 6.64
N ASN A 93 4.99 -5.56 7.35
CA ASN A 93 5.36 -6.85 6.79
C ASN A 93 4.20 -7.48 5.99
N TYR A 94 3.95 -6.95 4.80
CA TYR A 94 2.97 -7.50 3.85
C TYR A 94 3.44 -8.81 3.21
N GLU A 95 4.75 -9.02 3.05
CA GLU A 95 5.33 -10.23 2.45
C GLU A 95 4.91 -11.49 3.21
N SER A 96 4.81 -11.41 4.54
CA SER A 96 4.32 -12.50 5.40
C SER A 96 2.87 -12.92 5.15
N LEU A 97 2.13 -12.12 4.37
CA LEU A 97 0.73 -12.37 4.01
C LEU A 97 0.56 -12.79 2.53
N THR A 98 1.66 -12.98 1.80
CA THR A 98 1.59 -13.46 0.42
C THR A 98 0.91 -14.84 0.38
N PRO A 99 -0.12 -15.05 -0.47
CA PRO A 99 -0.87 -16.31 -0.54
C PRO A 99 -0.08 -17.54 -0.97
#